data_AF-A0A7I8IUD1-F1
#
_entry.id   AF-A0A7I8IUD1-F1
#
_cell.length_a   1.000
_cell.length_b   1.000
_cell.length_c   1.000
_cell.angle_alpha   90.00
_cell.angle_beta   90.00
_cell.angle_gamma   90.00
#
_symmetry.space_group_name_H-M   'P 1'
#
loop_
_entity.id
_entity.type
_entity.pdbx_description
1 polymer ?
#
loop_
_entity_poly.entity_id
_entity_poly.type
_entity_poly.pdbx_seq_one_letter_code
_entity_poly.pdbx_strand_id
1 'polypeptide(L)'
;MIFVDGLPLPLSIASSPRRYRCRSLPLSHHPLGYRTLKSLLEHPSLVSASDRLKAMPERKLSSVSEDSTAERSVPPFKHVYVFQREYATVDPGLVELAGTDEATTCVGFVIRNRDSGMISIAHLDSARVVDLGLDQMLSSLVHGEVGVLDVHLIGGFQDAPYSRSEQFHIKTLCVLGHNTKRDSHGNSFPIISGFLVDTSSGSVMPASFDRSSRCPDEIVRRVRVTVSSGDPRWKGKLMDTYDTSCDRFLIAPCSWSLGWAPFASELLQLPDSEILSQCSTSPLAESPDFVDNERRVFNYLIENPGWRLTFYKGRPRIFERAPSVGWTRRS
;
A
#
# COMPACT_ATOMS: atom_id res chain seq x y z
N MET A 1 -6.14 -13.59 8.97
CA MET A 1 -4.72 -13.35 9.05
C MET A 1 -4.41 -11.97 8.52
N ILE A 2 -4.15 -10.96 9.35
CA ILE A 2 -3.50 -9.74 8.84
C ILE A 2 -2.06 -10.08 8.62
N PHE A 3 -1.45 -9.34 7.73
CA PHE A 3 -0.10 -9.51 7.27
C PHE A 3 0.75 -8.32 7.66
N VAL A 4 0.94 -8.07 8.95
CA VAL A 4 2.04 -7.19 9.37
C VAL A 4 3.32 -7.92 9.06
N ASP A 5 4.15 -7.35 8.19
CA ASP A 5 5.27 -8.05 7.56
C ASP A 5 4.91 -9.27 6.73
N GLY A 6 3.64 -9.48 6.35
CA GLY A 6 3.23 -10.69 5.63
C GLY A 6 2.92 -11.87 6.56
N LEU A 7 2.94 -11.70 7.89
CA LEU A 7 2.71 -12.78 8.87
C LEU A 7 1.37 -12.62 9.61
N PRO A 8 0.72 -13.73 10.01
CA PRO A 8 -0.43 -13.69 10.93
C PRO A 8 -0.12 -12.93 12.20
N LEU A 9 -1.12 -12.20 12.72
CA LEU A 9 -1.16 -11.96 14.17
C LEU A 9 -1.23 -13.31 14.89
N PRO A 10 -0.38 -13.56 15.90
CA PRO A 10 -0.43 -14.78 16.67
C PRO A 10 -1.73 -14.83 17.49
N LEU A 11 -2.59 -15.82 17.22
CA LEU A 11 -3.65 -16.22 18.13
C LEU A 11 -3.04 -16.91 19.35
N SER A 12 -3.43 -16.49 20.55
CA SER A 12 -3.26 -17.28 21.77
C SER A 12 -4.22 -18.46 21.74
N ILE A 13 -3.91 -19.52 20.99
CA ILE A 13 -4.62 -20.80 21.09
C ILE A 13 -3.59 -21.92 21.23
N ALA A 14 -3.80 -22.73 22.25
CA ALA A 14 -2.90 -23.74 22.75
C ALA A 14 -2.65 -24.89 21.75
N SER A 15 -1.51 -25.56 21.98
CA SER A 15 -1.12 -26.92 21.51
C SER A 15 -0.45 -27.12 20.14
N SER A 16 0.83 -26.70 20.01
CA SER A 16 1.94 -27.62 19.63
C SER A 16 3.33 -26.94 19.60
N PRO A 17 4.44 -27.69 19.83
CA PRO A 17 5.70 -27.13 20.31
C PRO A 17 6.71 -26.90 19.18
N ARG A 18 6.54 -25.84 18.40
CA ARG A 18 7.69 -25.20 17.72
C ARG A 18 7.57 -23.70 17.84
N ARG A 19 8.13 -23.19 18.94
CA ARG A 19 8.32 -21.77 19.22
C ARG A 19 9.16 -21.15 18.11
N TYR A 20 8.53 -20.59 17.09
CA TYR A 20 9.08 -19.40 16.45
C TYR A 20 8.89 -18.26 17.46
N ARG A 21 9.82 -18.16 18.43
CA ARG A 21 10.00 -16.90 19.16
C ARG A 21 10.31 -15.87 18.09
N CYS A 22 9.33 -15.06 17.72
CA CYS A 22 9.59 -13.72 17.24
C CYS A 22 10.44 -13.09 18.34
N ARG A 23 11.77 -13.06 18.16
CA ARG A 23 12.62 -12.18 18.96
C ARG A 23 12.10 -10.80 18.61
N SER A 24 11.28 -10.22 19.50
CA SER A 24 11.13 -8.79 19.57
C SER A 24 12.53 -8.23 19.69
N LEU A 25 13.07 -7.71 18.59
CA LEU A 25 14.15 -6.76 18.69
C LEU A 25 13.60 -5.65 19.57
N PRO A 26 14.31 -5.24 20.64
CA PRO A 26 13.85 -4.14 21.46
C PRO A 26 13.68 -2.93 20.54
N LEU A 27 12.44 -2.42 20.45
CA LEU A 27 12.16 -1.09 19.92
C LEU A 27 13.02 -0.13 20.75
N SER A 28 14.18 0.26 20.21
CA SER A 28 14.97 1.31 20.82
C SER A 28 14.12 2.58 20.69
N HIS A 29 13.47 2.99 21.77
CA HIS A 29 12.86 4.31 21.88
C HIS A 29 13.98 5.34 21.77
N HIS A 30 14.34 5.70 20.54
CA HIS A 30 15.36 6.71 20.31
C HIS A 30 14.72 8.06 20.69
N PRO A 31 15.16 8.73 21.77
CA PRO A 31 14.50 9.94 22.28
C PRO A 31 14.44 11.07 21.24
N LEU A 32 15.40 11.04 20.28
CA LEU A 32 15.44 11.99 19.16
C LEU A 32 14.29 11.77 18.17
N GLY A 33 13.99 10.52 17.77
CA GLY A 33 12.96 10.25 16.75
C GLY A 33 11.57 10.67 17.21
N TYR A 34 11.24 10.41 18.47
CA TYR A 34 9.99 10.86 19.08
C TYR A 34 9.89 12.40 19.14
N ARG A 35 10.96 13.08 19.55
CA ARG A 35 10.99 14.55 19.60
C ARG A 35 10.84 15.17 18.22
N THR A 36 11.57 14.65 17.23
CA THR A 36 11.46 15.10 15.83
C THR A 36 10.05 14.91 15.30
N LEU A 37 9.46 13.72 15.48
CA LEU A 37 8.09 13.45 15.07
C LEU A 37 7.11 14.42 15.74
N LYS A 38 7.23 14.63 17.06
CA LYS A 38 6.39 15.59 17.78
C LYS A 38 6.52 17.00 17.20
N SER A 39 7.74 17.49 16.99
CA SER A 39 7.99 18.80 16.39
C SER A 39 7.42 18.93 14.98
N LEU A 40 7.48 17.88 14.16
CA LEU A 40 6.87 17.86 12.83
C LEU A 40 5.34 17.88 12.90
N LEU A 41 4.74 17.10 13.81
CA LEU A 41 3.29 17.07 14.01
C LEU A 41 2.75 18.41 14.54
N GLU A 42 3.55 19.17 15.28
CA GLU A 42 3.17 20.49 15.81
C GLU A 42 3.56 21.65 14.87
N HIS A 43 4.26 21.38 13.76
CA HIS A 43 4.76 22.42 12.86
C HIS A 43 3.61 23.14 12.14
N PRO A 44 3.44 24.47 12.26
CA PRO A 44 2.25 25.18 11.78
C PRO A 44 1.95 24.97 10.29
N SER A 45 2.97 24.96 9.43
CA SER A 45 2.79 24.75 7.99
C SER A 45 2.31 23.32 7.66
N LEU A 46 2.73 22.32 8.45
CA LEU A 46 2.36 20.92 8.25
C LEU A 46 0.96 20.65 8.77
N VAL A 47 0.60 21.22 9.93
CA VAL A 47 -0.78 21.22 10.45
C VAL A 47 -1.71 21.85 9.42
N SER A 48 -1.37 23.04 8.91
CA SER A 48 -2.17 23.72 7.90
C SER A 48 -2.30 22.93 6.59
N ALA A 49 -1.22 22.24 6.16
CA ALA A 49 -1.27 21.36 4.99
C ALA A 49 -2.16 20.13 5.21
N SER A 50 -2.10 19.53 6.40
CA SER A 50 -2.98 18.42 6.81
C SER A 50 -4.44 18.86 6.83
N ASP A 51 -4.76 20.03 7.40
CA ASP A 51 -6.12 20.56 7.44
C ASP A 51 -6.68 20.85 6.05
N ARG A 52 -5.87 21.41 5.14
CA ARG A 52 -6.25 21.59 3.74
C ARG A 52 -6.56 20.26 3.07
N LEU A 53 -5.70 19.24 3.26
CA LEU A 53 -5.91 17.92 2.67
C LEU A 53 -7.22 17.29 3.16
N LYS A 54 -7.50 17.35 4.46
CA LYS A 54 -8.75 16.82 5.05
C LYS A 54 -10.00 17.55 4.59
N ALA A 55 -9.88 18.83 4.22
CA ALA A 55 -11.00 19.64 3.73
C ALA A 55 -11.31 19.40 2.24
N MET A 56 -10.41 18.74 1.49
CA MET A 56 -10.64 18.42 0.08
C MET A 56 -11.71 17.32 -0.05
N PRO A 57 -12.58 17.40 -1.08
CA PRO A 57 -13.49 16.32 -1.38
C PRO A 57 -12.71 15.07 -1.81
N GLU A 58 -13.18 13.90 -1.38
CA GLU A 58 -12.62 12.62 -1.82
C GLU A 58 -12.92 12.38 -3.30
N ARG A 59 -11.88 12.08 -4.08
CA ARG A 59 -12.01 11.71 -5.49
C ARG A 59 -12.21 10.21 -5.63
N LYS A 60 -13.32 9.80 -6.25
CA LYS A 60 -13.61 8.38 -6.54
C LYS A 60 -13.08 8.01 -7.92
N LEU A 61 -12.29 6.93 -8.00
CA LEU A 61 -11.82 6.38 -9.27
C LEU A 61 -12.60 5.13 -9.64
N SER A 62 -13.04 5.11 -10.90
CA SER A 62 -13.53 3.93 -11.58
C SER A 62 -12.92 3.87 -12.97
N SER A 63 -12.59 2.65 -13.43
CA SER A 63 -12.18 2.43 -14.82
C SER A 63 -13.37 2.30 -15.78
N VAL A 64 -14.60 2.30 -15.27
CA VAL A 64 -15.84 2.26 -16.05
C VAL A 64 -16.56 3.61 -15.90
N SER A 65 -16.82 4.31 -17.00
CA SER A 65 -17.66 5.52 -16.99
C SER A 65 -19.11 5.12 -16.70
N GLU A 66 -19.68 5.54 -15.57
CA GLU A 66 -21.06 5.20 -15.20
C GLU A 66 -22.13 5.91 -16.04
N ASP A 67 -21.78 6.86 -16.91
CA ASP A 67 -22.74 7.52 -17.80
C ASP A 67 -22.79 6.86 -19.18
N SER A 68 -23.70 5.90 -19.33
CA SER A 68 -24.10 5.30 -20.61
C SER A 68 -25.04 6.21 -21.44
N THR A 69 -25.12 7.51 -21.15
CA THR A 69 -26.00 8.45 -21.88
C THR A 69 -25.38 9.81 -22.20
N ALA A 70 -24.10 10.06 -21.93
CA ALA A 70 -23.45 11.31 -22.33
C ALA A 70 -22.21 11.06 -23.19
N GLU A 71 -22.31 11.39 -24.48
CA GLU A 71 -21.19 11.58 -25.40
C GLU A 71 -20.26 12.69 -24.90
N ARG A 72 -19.39 12.35 -23.96
CA ARG A 72 -18.10 12.99 -23.68
C ARG A 72 -17.25 11.97 -22.95
N SER A 73 -16.80 10.96 -23.70
CA SER A 73 -15.84 9.97 -23.27
C SER A 73 -14.51 10.65 -22.93
N VAL A 74 -14.38 11.16 -21.71
CA VAL A 74 -13.07 11.45 -21.14
C VAL A 74 -12.37 10.10 -21.06
N PRO A 75 -11.27 9.87 -21.81
CA PRO A 75 -10.53 8.63 -21.66
C PRO A 75 -10.14 8.49 -20.17
N PRO A 76 -10.29 7.29 -19.57
CA PRO A 76 -9.87 7.10 -18.19
C PRO A 76 -8.43 7.61 -18.01
N PHE A 77 -8.14 8.21 -16.86
CA PHE A 77 -6.81 8.70 -16.54
C PHE A 77 -5.80 7.55 -16.62
N LYS A 78 -4.60 7.80 -17.15
CA LYS A 78 -3.51 6.83 -17.03
C LYS A 78 -3.02 6.81 -15.60
N HIS A 79 -3.53 5.88 -14.81
CA HIS A 79 -3.14 5.77 -13.41
C HIS A 79 -2.34 4.51 -13.08
N VAL A 80 -1.59 4.61 -11.98
CA VAL A 80 -0.87 3.51 -11.32
C VAL A 80 -1.40 3.41 -9.90
N TYR A 81 -2.07 2.30 -9.60
CA TYR A 81 -2.49 1.96 -8.24
C TYR A 81 -1.41 1.09 -7.57
N VAL A 82 -1.11 1.33 -6.28
CA VAL A 82 -0.14 0.59 -5.48
C VAL A 82 -0.86 -0.08 -4.31
N PHE A 83 -0.73 -1.41 -4.15
CA PHE A 83 -1.27 -2.10 -2.98
C PHE A 83 -0.38 -1.94 -1.76
N GLN A 84 -0.92 -2.30 -0.60
CA GLN A 84 -0.14 -2.54 0.61
C GLN A 84 1.16 -3.30 0.31
N ARG A 85 2.27 -2.82 0.86
CA ARG A 85 3.62 -3.39 0.72
C ARG A 85 4.20 -3.34 -0.69
N GLU A 86 3.58 -2.63 -1.61
CA GLU A 86 4.14 -2.32 -2.93
C GLU A 86 4.70 -0.89 -2.96
N TYR A 87 5.55 -0.64 -3.96
CA TYR A 87 5.92 0.71 -4.39
C TYR A 87 5.97 0.79 -5.90
N ALA A 88 5.84 2.00 -6.44
CA ALA A 88 6.02 2.30 -7.84
C ALA A 88 6.71 3.66 -7.98
N THR A 89 7.58 3.79 -8.99
CA THR A 89 8.10 5.08 -9.41
C THR A 89 7.54 5.40 -10.78
N VAL A 90 7.00 6.59 -10.97
CA VAL A 90 6.25 6.98 -12.16
C VAL A 90 6.81 8.25 -12.77
N ASP A 91 6.82 8.28 -14.10
CA ASP A 91 7.15 9.44 -14.92
C ASP A 91 5.87 10.25 -15.22
N PRO A 92 5.84 11.57 -14.95
CA PRO A 92 4.71 12.42 -15.28
C PRO A 92 4.38 12.46 -16.78
N GLY A 93 5.31 12.12 -17.67
CA GLY A 93 5.07 11.98 -19.11
C GLY A 93 4.29 10.71 -19.50
N LEU A 94 4.19 9.72 -18.62
CA LEU A 94 3.56 8.42 -18.88
C LEU A 94 2.31 8.16 -18.02
N VAL A 95 2.35 8.62 -16.77
CA VAL A 95 1.32 8.39 -15.76
C VAL A 95 0.80 9.73 -15.29
N GLU A 96 -0.52 9.91 -15.31
CA GLU A 96 -1.19 11.14 -14.87
C GLU A 96 -1.45 11.13 -13.35
N LEU A 97 -1.77 9.93 -12.83
CA LEU A 97 -2.23 9.75 -11.45
C LEU A 97 -1.55 8.53 -10.82
N ALA A 98 -1.04 8.66 -9.60
CA ALA A 98 -0.56 7.51 -8.84
C ALA A 98 -1.20 7.52 -7.45
N GLY A 99 -1.61 6.36 -6.94
CA GLY A 99 -2.30 6.35 -5.64
C GLY A 99 -2.45 5.00 -4.99
N THR A 100 -3.02 5.04 -3.79
CA THR A 100 -3.30 3.89 -2.94
C THR A 100 -4.52 4.21 -2.08
N ASP A 101 -5.28 3.18 -1.69
CA ASP A 101 -6.28 3.26 -0.64
C ASP A 101 -6.19 2.08 0.34
N GLU A 102 -7.24 1.86 1.12
CA GLU A 102 -7.32 0.80 2.15
C GLU A 102 -6.28 0.96 3.29
N ALA A 103 -5.71 2.17 3.47
CA ALA A 103 -4.75 2.46 4.53
C ALA A 103 -5.48 2.76 5.87
N THR A 104 -5.66 1.73 6.70
CA THR A 104 -6.20 1.87 8.06
C THR A 104 -5.10 2.17 9.08
N THR A 105 -4.21 1.20 9.35
CA THR A 105 -2.98 1.36 10.17
C THR A 105 -1.75 1.74 9.34
N CYS A 106 -1.79 1.47 8.04
CA CYS A 106 -0.67 1.64 7.14
C CYS A 106 -0.45 3.12 6.78
N VAL A 107 0.77 3.46 6.33
CA VAL A 107 1.14 4.81 5.90
C VAL A 107 1.47 4.79 4.41
N GLY A 108 0.75 5.58 3.62
CA GLY A 108 1.20 5.89 2.26
C GLY A 108 2.27 6.96 2.27
N PHE A 109 3.28 6.75 1.45
CA PHE A 109 4.51 7.53 1.42
C PHE A 109 4.85 7.95 0.00
N VAL A 110 5.11 9.22 -0.23
CA VAL A 110 5.41 9.79 -1.56
C VAL A 110 6.69 10.59 -1.50
N ILE A 111 7.59 10.34 -2.43
CA ILE A 111 8.76 11.17 -2.71
C ILE A 111 8.64 11.71 -4.14
N ARG A 112 8.76 13.02 -4.31
CA ARG A 112 8.84 13.66 -5.62
C ARG A 112 10.21 14.29 -5.81
N ASN A 113 10.88 13.94 -6.91
CA ASN A 113 12.04 14.68 -7.38
C ASN A 113 11.54 15.95 -8.10
N ARG A 114 11.94 17.13 -7.62
CA ARG A 114 11.48 18.41 -8.20
C ARG A 114 12.04 18.68 -9.58
N ASP A 115 13.26 18.24 -9.83
CA ASP A 115 13.99 18.58 -11.05
C ASP A 115 13.49 17.73 -12.21
N SER A 116 13.27 16.42 -11.98
CA SER A 116 12.74 15.51 -12.99
C SER A 116 11.21 15.41 -13.00
N GLY A 117 10.55 15.82 -11.91
CA GLY A 117 9.11 15.62 -11.72
C GLY A 117 8.72 14.17 -11.39
N MET A 118 9.67 13.22 -11.41
CA MET A 118 9.44 11.80 -11.10
C MET A 118 8.88 11.64 -9.68
N ILE A 119 7.93 10.71 -9.53
CA ILE A 119 7.28 10.44 -8.25
C ILE A 119 7.45 8.97 -7.88
N SER A 120 7.95 8.69 -6.68
CA SER A 120 7.90 7.37 -6.07
C SER A 120 6.83 7.34 -4.99
N ILE A 121 5.92 6.38 -5.06
CA ILE A 121 4.82 6.17 -4.11
C ILE A 121 4.88 4.75 -3.55
N ALA A 122 4.62 4.61 -2.25
CA ALA A 122 4.60 3.34 -1.55
C ALA A 122 3.45 3.28 -0.53
N HIS A 123 3.02 2.06 -0.21
CA HIS A 123 2.08 1.77 0.87
C HIS A 123 2.79 0.93 1.94
N LEU A 124 3.16 1.57 3.06
CA LEU A 124 3.98 0.97 4.12
C LEU A 124 3.09 0.38 5.22
N ASP A 125 3.21 -0.93 5.46
CA ASP A 125 2.40 -1.67 6.44
C ASP A 125 3.14 -2.03 7.73
N SER A 126 4.45 -1.80 7.75
CA SER A 126 5.31 -2.17 8.87
C SER A 126 6.60 -1.37 8.84
N ALA A 127 7.14 -1.13 10.03
CA ALA A 127 8.48 -0.58 10.19
C ALA A 127 9.59 -1.40 9.51
N ARG A 128 9.43 -2.72 9.36
CA ARG A 128 10.51 -3.58 8.84
C ARG A 128 10.80 -3.38 7.36
N VAL A 129 9.87 -2.78 6.62
CA VAL A 129 10.04 -2.47 5.19
C VAL A 129 10.46 -1.02 4.95
N VAL A 130 10.53 -0.18 5.99
CA VAL A 130 10.82 1.25 5.84
C VAL A 130 12.24 1.48 5.34
N ASP A 131 13.26 0.93 6.00
CA ASP A 131 14.65 1.25 5.67
C ASP A 131 15.03 0.84 4.24
N LEU A 132 14.84 -0.43 3.87
CA LEU A 132 15.13 -0.91 2.52
C LEU A 132 14.12 -0.40 1.50
N GLY A 133 12.85 -0.20 1.89
CA GLY A 133 11.84 0.37 1.00
C GLY A 133 12.17 1.79 0.59
N LEU A 134 12.64 2.63 1.51
CA LEU A 134 13.13 3.96 1.21
C LEU A 134 14.38 3.91 0.31
N ASP A 135 15.32 3.00 0.57
CA ASP A 135 16.48 2.80 -0.31
C ASP A 135 16.05 2.41 -1.73
N GLN A 136 15.04 1.55 -1.87
CA GLN A 136 14.46 1.16 -3.17
C GLN A 136 13.84 2.37 -3.88
N MET A 137 13.01 3.16 -3.19
CA MET A 137 12.33 4.33 -3.75
C MET A 137 13.30 5.45 -4.13
N LEU A 138 14.33 5.71 -3.32
CA LEU A 138 15.35 6.70 -3.63
C LEU A 138 16.21 6.26 -4.81
N SER A 139 16.59 4.99 -4.86
CA SER A 139 17.39 4.44 -5.96
C SER A 139 16.66 4.50 -7.30
N SER A 140 15.33 4.36 -7.31
CA SER A 140 14.53 4.44 -8.55
C SER A 140 14.26 5.87 -9.03
N LEU A 141 14.41 6.87 -8.16
CA LEU A 141 14.25 8.29 -8.51
C LEU A 141 15.51 8.93 -9.10
N VAL A 142 16.66 8.25 -8.99
CA VAL A 142 17.97 8.88 -9.15
C VAL A 142 18.79 8.21 -10.25
N HIS A 143 19.07 8.99 -11.29
CA HIS A 143 20.24 8.83 -12.16
C HIS A 143 21.06 10.13 -12.10
N GLY A 144 21.81 10.37 -11.02
CA GLY A 144 22.67 11.56 -10.90
C GLY A 144 22.58 12.29 -9.55
N GLU A 145 22.96 13.57 -9.52
CA GLU A 145 22.91 14.38 -8.30
C GLU A 145 21.45 14.57 -7.81
N VAL A 146 21.25 14.39 -6.50
CA VAL A 146 19.93 14.44 -5.87
C VAL A 146 19.54 15.90 -5.67
N GLY A 147 18.63 16.40 -6.50
CA GLY A 147 17.94 17.67 -6.29
C GLY A 147 17.06 17.66 -5.03
N VAL A 148 16.34 18.74 -4.77
CA VAL A 148 15.44 18.84 -3.61
C VAL A 148 14.26 17.87 -3.75
N LEU A 149 14.08 16.99 -2.75
CA LEU A 149 12.99 16.02 -2.70
C LEU A 149 11.82 16.52 -1.85
N ASP A 150 10.62 16.51 -2.42
CA ASP A 150 9.37 16.77 -1.70
C ASP A 150 8.80 15.45 -1.16
N VAL A 151 8.34 15.45 0.10
CA VAL A 151 7.82 14.25 0.78
C VAL A 151 6.41 14.46 1.33
N HIS A 152 5.53 13.48 1.10
CA HIS A 152 4.19 13.43 1.70
C HIS A 152 4.01 12.11 2.47
N LEU A 153 3.51 12.19 3.70
CA LEU A 153 3.14 11.05 4.55
C LEU A 153 1.67 11.16 4.94
N ILE A 154 0.86 10.16 4.55
CA ILE A 154 -0.59 10.16 4.75
C ILE A 154 -1.05 8.76 5.13
N GLY A 155 -1.91 8.64 6.14
CA GLY A 155 -2.35 7.34 6.67
C GLY A 155 -1.77 7.08 8.06
N GLY A 156 -2.00 5.89 8.59
CA GLY A 156 -1.51 5.45 9.89
C GLY A 156 -2.12 6.20 11.06
N PHE A 157 -2.45 5.45 12.11
CA PHE A 157 -2.74 6.02 13.43
C PHE A 157 -1.65 5.58 14.42
N GLN A 158 -1.68 6.13 15.63
CA GLN A 158 -0.49 6.23 16.49
C GLN A 158 0.22 4.89 16.77
N ASP A 159 1.36 4.66 16.10
CA ASP A 159 2.40 3.72 16.54
C ASP A 159 3.82 4.03 15.98
N ALA A 160 4.81 3.73 16.83
CA ALA A 160 6.25 4.05 16.93
C ALA A 160 7.12 4.57 15.72
N PRO A 161 8.17 5.40 15.99
CA PRO A 161 9.07 5.98 14.96
C PRO A 161 10.44 5.28 14.73
N TYR A 162 11.06 5.56 13.55
CA TYR A 162 12.45 5.23 13.11
C TYR A 162 13.14 6.46 12.46
N SER A 163 14.45 6.44 12.16
CA SER A 163 15.22 7.60 11.64
C SER A 163 16.31 7.26 10.60
N ARG A 164 16.42 8.07 9.53
CA ARG A 164 17.55 8.17 8.55
C ARG A 164 17.87 9.65 8.23
N SER A 165 18.97 9.94 7.53
CA SER A 165 19.46 11.30 7.25
C SER A 165 19.61 11.59 5.75
N GLU A 166 18.61 12.24 5.19
CA GLU A 166 18.61 12.81 3.84
C GLU A 166 17.89 14.19 3.90
N GLN A 167 18.16 15.11 2.96
CA GLN A 167 17.56 16.45 2.98
C GLN A 167 16.18 16.46 2.30
N PHE A 168 15.13 16.27 3.10
CA PHE A 168 13.74 16.27 2.64
C PHE A 168 13.01 17.58 2.95
N HIS A 169 12.18 18.03 2.02
CA HIS A 169 11.14 19.03 2.29
C HIS A 169 9.81 18.29 2.51
N ILE A 170 9.41 18.14 3.78
CA ILE A 170 8.12 17.55 4.12
C ILE A 170 7.02 18.55 3.74
N LYS A 171 6.17 18.17 2.78
CA LYS A 171 5.06 18.99 2.27
C LYS A 171 3.76 18.74 3.01
N THR A 172 3.50 17.48 3.34
CA THR A 172 2.27 17.05 4.02
C THR A 172 2.61 15.96 5.04
N LEU A 173 2.10 16.12 6.25
CA LEU A 173 2.16 15.13 7.31
C LEU A 173 0.76 14.97 7.92
N CYS A 174 -0.01 14.00 7.40
CA CYS A 174 -1.36 13.69 7.84
C CYS A 174 -1.42 12.25 8.34
N VAL A 175 -0.86 12.04 9.53
CA VAL A 175 -0.70 10.74 10.19
C VAL A 175 -1.09 10.85 11.67
N LEU A 176 -1.29 9.72 12.35
CA LEU A 176 -1.59 9.66 13.78
C LEU A 176 -2.83 10.50 14.14
N GLY A 177 -2.74 11.30 15.21
CA GLY A 177 -3.83 12.17 15.65
C GLY A 177 -4.36 13.11 14.56
N HIS A 178 -3.53 13.53 13.60
CA HIS A 178 -3.96 14.37 12.50
C HIS A 178 -4.87 13.65 11.50
N ASN A 179 -4.78 12.33 11.40
CA ASN A 179 -5.62 11.50 10.53
C ASN A 179 -6.65 10.67 11.32
N THR A 180 -6.88 10.96 12.60
CA THR A 180 -7.80 10.19 13.45
C THR A 180 -9.10 10.96 13.68
N LYS A 181 -10.24 10.33 13.37
CA LYS A 181 -11.57 10.74 13.87
C LYS A 181 -12.10 9.71 14.86
N ARG A 182 -13.00 10.14 15.76
CA ARG A 182 -13.67 9.25 16.71
C ARG A 182 -15.18 9.26 16.52
N ASP A 183 -15.81 8.10 16.65
CA ASP A 183 -17.27 8.00 16.70
C ASP A 183 -17.81 8.35 18.10
N SER A 184 -19.14 8.29 18.27
CA SER A 184 -19.81 8.52 19.55
C SER A 184 -19.45 7.50 20.64
N HIS A 185 -18.91 6.35 20.27
CA HIS A 185 -18.48 5.29 21.19
C HIS A 185 -16.98 5.38 21.53
N GLY A 186 -16.27 6.36 20.97
CA GLY A 186 -14.84 6.57 21.18
C GLY A 186 -13.93 5.72 20.29
N ASN A 187 -14.48 4.93 19.36
CA ASN A 187 -13.72 4.13 18.41
C ASN A 187 -12.98 5.05 17.43
N SER A 188 -11.74 4.68 17.07
CA SER A 188 -10.89 5.50 16.20
C SER A 188 -10.92 5.01 14.76
N PHE A 189 -11.02 5.94 13.82
CA PHE A 189 -11.06 5.68 12.38
C PHE A 189 -10.14 6.64 11.63
N PRO A 190 -9.60 6.24 10.47
CA PRO A 190 -8.91 7.19 9.60
C PRO A 190 -9.88 8.26 9.09
N ILE A 191 -9.39 9.50 8.97
CA ILE A 191 -10.08 10.57 8.23
C ILE A 191 -9.89 10.32 6.73
N ILE A 192 -8.65 10.03 6.33
CA ILE A 192 -8.23 9.70 4.97
C ILE A 192 -7.64 8.28 4.98
N SER A 193 -8.25 7.37 4.24
CA SER A 193 -7.78 5.99 4.04
C SER A 193 -7.15 5.75 2.67
N GLY A 194 -7.22 6.73 1.77
CA GLY A 194 -6.62 6.67 0.45
C GLY A 194 -6.36 8.04 -0.15
N PHE A 195 -5.42 8.10 -1.08
CA PHE A 195 -5.06 9.33 -1.78
C PHE A 195 -4.50 9.06 -3.17
N LEU A 196 -4.51 10.14 -3.95
CA LEU A 196 -3.89 10.25 -5.25
C LEU A 196 -2.83 11.34 -5.24
N VAL A 197 -1.83 11.18 -6.09
CA VAL A 197 -0.88 12.20 -6.47
C VAL A 197 -1.08 12.50 -7.94
N ASP A 198 -1.34 13.77 -8.26
CA ASP A 198 -1.27 14.29 -9.61
C ASP A 198 0.20 14.44 -9.99
N THR A 199 0.65 13.69 -11.00
CA THR A 199 2.08 13.58 -11.31
C THR A 199 2.66 14.87 -11.88
N SER A 200 1.85 15.62 -12.63
CA SER A 200 2.25 16.87 -13.26
C SER A 200 2.57 17.95 -12.22
N SER A 201 1.73 18.05 -11.18
CA SER A 201 1.82 19.09 -10.16
C SER A 201 2.49 18.63 -8.87
N GLY A 202 2.52 17.33 -8.60
CA GLY A 202 2.87 16.73 -7.31
C GLY A 202 1.80 16.95 -6.24
N SER A 203 0.60 17.42 -6.59
CA SER A 203 -0.47 17.69 -5.64
C SER A 203 -1.11 16.39 -5.16
N VAL A 204 -1.36 16.32 -3.85
CA VAL A 204 -2.01 15.17 -3.23
C VAL A 204 -3.47 15.48 -2.92
N MET A 205 -4.37 14.51 -3.13
CA MET A 205 -5.80 14.64 -2.87
C MET A 205 -6.36 13.35 -2.24
N PRO A 206 -7.32 13.42 -1.30
CA PRO A 206 -8.00 12.22 -0.80
C PRO A 206 -8.69 11.48 -1.94
N ALA A 207 -8.62 10.16 -1.93
CA ALA A 207 -9.19 9.33 -2.99
C ALA A 207 -9.60 7.94 -2.53
N SER A 208 -10.56 7.35 -3.23
CA SER A 208 -10.96 5.96 -3.11
C SER A 208 -11.03 5.30 -4.48
N PHE A 209 -10.73 4.00 -4.52
CA PHE A 209 -10.63 3.23 -5.75
C PHE A 209 -11.69 2.14 -5.73
N ASP A 210 -12.44 1.99 -6.83
CA ASP A 210 -13.24 0.79 -7.00
C ASP A 210 -12.35 -0.42 -7.38
N ARG A 211 -12.91 -1.62 -7.36
CA ARG A 211 -12.17 -2.84 -7.77
C ARG A 211 -11.58 -2.74 -9.18
N SER A 212 -12.28 -2.05 -10.10
CA SER A 212 -11.88 -1.97 -11.51
C SER A 212 -10.62 -1.10 -11.71
N SER A 213 -10.42 -0.11 -10.85
CA SER A 213 -9.29 0.81 -10.86
C SER A 213 -8.09 0.30 -10.06
N ARG A 214 -8.20 -0.76 -9.24
CA ARG A 214 -7.05 -1.40 -8.56
C ARG A 214 -6.28 -2.40 -9.46
N CYS A 215 -6.24 -2.12 -10.75
CA CYS A 215 -5.66 -2.97 -11.78
C CYS A 215 -4.14 -2.71 -11.98
N PRO A 216 -3.42 -3.59 -12.71
CA PRO A 216 -3.81 -4.92 -13.17
C PRO A 216 -3.69 -6.00 -12.09
N ASP A 217 -4.22 -7.19 -12.39
CA ASP A 217 -3.96 -8.45 -11.67
C ASP A 217 -4.23 -8.38 -10.15
N GLU A 218 -5.28 -7.65 -9.79
CA GLU A 218 -5.64 -7.29 -8.42
C GLU A 218 -5.56 -8.48 -7.46
N ILE A 219 -6.16 -9.62 -7.83
CA ILE A 219 -6.17 -10.80 -6.96
C ILE A 219 -4.77 -11.37 -6.70
N VAL A 220 -3.91 -11.45 -7.72
CA VAL A 220 -2.55 -11.97 -7.56
C VAL A 220 -1.70 -11.01 -6.73
N ARG A 221 -1.90 -9.70 -6.90
CA ARG A 221 -1.21 -8.69 -6.09
C ARG A 221 -1.63 -8.75 -4.63
N ARG A 222 -2.93 -8.90 -4.32
CA ARG A 222 -3.40 -9.17 -2.95
C ARG A 222 -2.82 -10.46 -2.36
N VAL A 223 -2.80 -11.54 -3.13
CA VAL A 223 -2.14 -12.80 -2.71
C VAL A 223 -0.66 -12.59 -2.39
N ARG A 224 0.06 -11.74 -3.14
CA ARG A 224 1.45 -11.39 -2.82
C ARG A 224 1.56 -10.68 -1.46
N VAL A 225 0.68 -9.72 -1.16
CA VAL A 225 0.64 -9.05 0.15
C VAL A 225 0.53 -10.11 1.26
N THR A 226 -0.42 -11.02 1.11
CA THR A 226 -0.67 -12.13 2.03
C THR A 226 0.56 -13.01 2.26
N VAL A 227 1.21 -13.48 1.20
CA VAL A 227 2.20 -14.55 1.35
C VAL A 227 3.65 -14.06 1.41
N SER A 228 3.90 -12.77 1.17
CA SER A 228 5.25 -12.21 1.01
C SER A 228 6.17 -12.34 2.22
N SER A 229 5.67 -12.46 3.46
CA SER A 229 6.56 -12.69 4.63
C SER A 229 7.37 -13.96 4.52
N GLY A 230 6.75 -14.99 3.94
CA GLY A 230 7.26 -16.35 3.91
C GLY A 230 8.29 -16.54 2.82
N ASP A 231 8.40 -15.56 1.91
CA ASP A 231 9.35 -15.55 0.81
C ASP A 231 10.60 -14.74 1.19
N PRO A 232 11.77 -15.38 1.35
CA PRO A 232 13.01 -14.69 1.72
C PRO A 232 13.41 -13.56 0.77
N ARG A 233 12.94 -13.58 -0.49
CA ARG A 233 13.25 -12.53 -1.48
C ARG A 233 12.64 -11.18 -1.13
N TRP A 234 11.52 -11.19 -0.42
CA TRP A 234 10.75 -10.00 -0.03
C TRP A 234 10.99 -9.58 1.41
N LYS A 235 11.90 -10.25 2.12
CA LYS A 235 12.20 -9.94 3.52
C LYS A 235 12.74 -8.51 3.66
N GLY A 236 11.98 -7.67 4.37
CA GLY A 236 12.30 -6.26 4.61
C GLY A 236 12.17 -5.37 3.39
N LYS A 237 11.70 -5.87 2.24
CA LYS A 237 11.60 -5.09 1.00
C LYS A 237 10.16 -4.75 0.67
N LEU A 238 9.97 -3.63 0.00
CA LEU A 238 8.75 -3.36 -0.74
C LEU A 238 8.77 -4.12 -2.07
N MET A 239 7.57 -4.49 -2.52
CA MET A 239 7.35 -5.15 -3.79
C MET A 239 7.28 -4.12 -4.92
N ASP A 240 8.32 -4.08 -5.75
CA ASP A 240 8.29 -3.29 -6.99
C ASP A 240 7.26 -3.90 -7.96
N THR A 241 6.40 -3.06 -8.54
CA THR A 241 5.32 -3.50 -9.43
C THR A 241 5.19 -2.77 -10.74
N TYR A 242 5.87 -1.63 -10.93
CA TYR A 242 5.71 -0.81 -12.12
C TYR A 242 7.06 -0.38 -12.68
N ASP A 243 7.30 -0.77 -13.93
CA ASP A 243 8.47 -0.39 -14.71
C ASP A 243 8.12 0.84 -15.56
N THR A 244 8.50 2.00 -15.03
CA THR A 244 8.24 3.29 -15.69
C THR A 244 9.00 3.45 -17.01
N SER A 245 10.12 2.75 -17.22
CA SER A 245 10.89 2.90 -18.47
C SER A 245 10.14 2.33 -19.67
N CYS A 246 9.23 1.39 -19.42
CA CYS A 246 8.49 0.64 -20.43
C CYS A 246 6.97 0.77 -20.28
N ASP A 247 6.48 1.67 -19.41
CA ASP A 247 5.05 1.82 -19.06
C ASP A 247 4.32 0.47 -18.87
N ARG A 248 4.82 -0.36 -17.96
CA ARG A 248 4.30 -1.71 -17.75
C ARG A 248 4.31 -2.12 -16.29
N PHE A 249 3.35 -2.96 -15.91
CA PHE A 249 3.40 -3.64 -14.64
C PHE A 249 4.25 -4.92 -14.74
N LEU A 250 5.16 -5.08 -13.79
CA LEU A 250 5.98 -6.28 -13.60
C LEU A 250 5.64 -6.91 -12.25
N ILE A 251 4.65 -7.81 -12.24
CA ILE A 251 4.26 -8.50 -11.02
C ILE A 251 5.25 -9.62 -10.75
N ALA A 252 6.27 -9.31 -9.95
CA ALA A 252 7.36 -10.23 -9.64
C ALA A 252 6.87 -11.44 -8.81
N PRO A 253 7.47 -12.63 -9.01
CA PRO A 253 7.03 -13.84 -8.32
C PRO A 253 7.12 -13.73 -6.80
N CYS A 254 6.08 -14.22 -6.13
CA CYS A 254 6.12 -14.52 -4.71
C CYS A 254 5.89 -16.02 -4.52
N SER A 255 6.69 -16.65 -3.66
CA SER A 255 6.56 -18.06 -3.34
C SER A 255 5.76 -18.25 -2.06
N TRP A 256 4.88 -19.23 -2.02
CA TRP A 256 4.17 -19.65 -0.83
C TRP A 256 4.23 -21.18 -0.64
N SER A 257 4.12 -21.61 0.61
CA SER A 257 4.11 -23.03 0.97
C SER A 257 2.76 -23.67 0.65
N LEU A 258 2.76 -24.99 0.42
CA LEU A 258 1.52 -25.76 0.24
C LEU A 258 0.62 -25.74 1.49
N GLY A 259 1.15 -25.36 2.65
CA GLY A 259 0.38 -25.21 3.88
C GLY A 259 -0.61 -24.05 3.87
N TRP A 260 -0.50 -23.13 2.91
CA TRP A 260 -1.46 -22.04 2.73
C TRP A 260 -2.85 -22.51 2.35
N ALA A 261 -2.98 -23.54 1.52
CA ALA A 261 -4.28 -24.04 1.09
C ALA A 261 -5.14 -24.59 2.24
N PRO A 262 -4.67 -25.53 3.10
CA PRO A 262 -5.47 -25.98 4.24
C PRO A 262 -5.77 -24.84 5.23
N PHE A 263 -4.81 -23.93 5.46
CA PHE A 263 -5.02 -22.78 6.33
C PHE A 263 -6.07 -21.80 5.79
N ALA A 264 -6.04 -21.50 4.48
CA ALA A 264 -7.04 -20.68 3.81
C ALA A 264 -8.44 -21.34 3.85
N SER A 265 -8.51 -22.67 3.70
CA SER A 265 -9.76 -23.42 3.85
C SER A 265 -10.37 -23.27 5.26
N GLU A 266 -9.55 -23.33 6.31
CA GLU A 266 -10.00 -23.12 7.69
C GLU A 266 -10.57 -21.70 7.88
N LEU A 267 -9.86 -20.67 7.41
CA LEU A 267 -10.32 -19.28 7.50
C LEU A 267 -11.62 -19.04 6.74
N LEU A 268 -11.80 -19.70 5.59
CA LEU A 268 -13.00 -19.52 4.76
C LEU A 268 -14.27 -20.00 5.47
N GLN A 269 -14.17 -20.94 6.41
CA GLN A 269 -15.30 -21.44 7.20
C GLN A 269 -15.72 -20.49 8.34
N LEU A 270 -14.90 -19.48 8.64
CA LEU A 270 -15.19 -18.54 9.72
C LEU A 270 -16.30 -17.55 9.31
N PRO A 271 -17.11 -17.07 10.27
CA PRO A 271 -18.03 -15.97 10.02
C PRO A 271 -17.28 -14.67 9.75
N ASP A 272 -17.92 -13.71 9.09
CA ASP A 272 -17.29 -12.45 8.67
C ASP A 272 -16.67 -11.67 9.83
N SER A 273 -17.27 -11.70 11.01
CA SER A 273 -16.73 -11.05 12.22
C SER A 273 -15.41 -11.67 12.70
N GLU A 274 -15.25 -12.98 12.54
CA GLU A 274 -14.02 -13.70 12.89
C GLU A 274 -12.95 -13.50 11.81
N ILE A 275 -13.34 -13.42 10.54
CA ILE A 275 -12.41 -13.01 9.48
C ILE A 275 -11.94 -11.58 9.76
N LEU A 276 -12.83 -10.64 10.06
CA LEU A 276 -12.43 -9.27 10.41
C LEU A 276 -11.47 -9.27 11.62
N SER A 277 -11.83 -9.92 12.73
CA SER A 277 -11.03 -9.91 13.95
C SER A 277 -9.64 -10.54 13.76
N GLN A 278 -9.54 -11.59 12.94
CA GLN A 278 -8.29 -12.31 12.71
C GLN A 278 -7.50 -11.78 11.51
N CYS A 279 -8.14 -11.07 10.58
CA CYS A 279 -7.58 -10.61 9.31
C CYS A 279 -7.37 -9.10 9.19
N SER A 280 -7.91 -8.26 10.10
CA SER A 280 -7.70 -6.80 10.13
C SER A 280 -6.96 -6.28 11.38
N THR A 281 -5.99 -5.34 11.21
CA THR A 281 -5.32 -4.66 12.34
C THR A 281 -6.24 -3.68 13.06
N SER A 282 -7.35 -3.34 12.43
CA SER A 282 -8.33 -2.37 12.92
C SER A 282 -9.72 -2.81 12.46
N PRO A 283 -10.27 -3.92 13.01
CA PRO A 283 -11.48 -4.56 12.48
C PRO A 283 -12.70 -3.64 12.36
N LEU A 284 -12.77 -2.61 13.22
CA LEU A 284 -13.84 -1.62 13.19
C LEU A 284 -13.69 -0.59 12.07
N ALA A 285 -12.48 -0.39 11.55
CA ALA A 285 -12.15 0.67 10.60
C ALA A 285 -12.00 0.20 9.16
N GLU A 286 -12.14 -1.10 8.89
CA GLU A 286 -12.05 -1.65 7.55
C GLU A 286 -13.22 -1.25 6.65
N SER A 287 -13.00 -1.29 5.34
CA SER A 287 -14.06 -1.07 4.37
C SER A 287 -15.06 -2.25 4.36
N PRO A 288 -16.32 -2.03 3.92
CA PRO A 288 -17.33 -3.09 3.86
C PRO A 288 -16.93 -4.29 2.99
N ASP A 289 -16.07 -4.08 2.00
CA ASP A 289 -15.56 -5.05 1.04
C ASP A 289 -14.31 -5.80 1.51
N PHE A 290 -13.78 -5.50 2.71
CA PHE A 290 -12.60 -6.17 3.28
C PHE A 290 -12.75 -7.69 3.34
N VAL A 291 -13.83 -8.19 3.93
CA VAL A 291 -14.05 -9.64 4.10
C VAL A 291 -14.22 -10.35 2.76
N ASP A 292 -14.94 -9.73 1.81
CA ASP A 292 -15.08 -10.28 0.47
C ASP A 292 -13.72 -10.42 -0.22
N ASN A 293 -12.85 -9.40 -0.08
CA ASN A 293 -11.49 -9.44 -0.63
C ASN A 293 -10.65 -10.55 0.02
N GLU A 294 -10.71 -10.73 1.34
CA GLU A 294 -10.01 -11.83 2.04
C GLU A 294 -10.51 -13.20 1.57
N ARG A 295 -11.83 -13.39 1.45
CA ARG A 295 -12.41 -14.66 0.96
C ARG A 295 -11.94 -14.99 -0.46
N ARG A 296 -11.83 -13.98 -1.34
CA ARG A 296 -11.30 -14.14 -2.69
C ARG A 296 -9.83 -14.58 -2.68
N VAL A 297 -9.00 -13.98 -1.81
CA VAL A 297 -7.60 -14.39 -1.63
C VAL A 297 -7.50 -15.84 -1.14
N PHE A 298 -8.32 -16.22 -0.15
CA PHE A 298 -8.34 -17.60 0.36
C PHE A 298 -8.75 -18.61 -0.72
N ASN A 299 -9.82 -18.32 -1.46
CA ASN A 299 -10.23 -19.15 -2.60
C ASN A 299 -9.09 -19.29 -3.63
N TYR A 300 -8.41 -18.20 -3.97
CA TYR A 300 -7.28 -18.24 -4.91
C TYR A 300 -6.15 -19.16 -4.41
N LEU A 301 -5.81 -19.11 -3.12
CA LEU A 301 -4.77 -19.96 -2.51
C LEU A 301 -5.16 -21.44 -2.46
N ILE A 302 -6.46 -21.73 -2.27
CA ILE A 302 -7.01 -23.10 -2.29
C ILE A 302 -6.94 -23.68 -3.71
N GLU A 303 -7.34 -22.89 -4.71
CA GLU A 303 -7.31 -23.28 -6.13
C GLU A 303 -5.88 -23.36 -6.68
N ASN A 304 -4.95 -22.55 -6.15
CA ASN A 304 -3.57 -22.44 -6.59
C ASN A 304 -2.59 -22.71 -5.42
N PRO A 305 -2.58 -23.93 -4.86
CA PRO A 305 -1.76 -24.25 -3.68
C PRO A 305 -0.27 -24.09 -3.95
N GLY A 306 0.15 -24.29 -5.21
CA GLY A 306 1.52 -24.08 -5.67
C GLY A 306 1.68 -22.79 -6.49
N TRP A 307 2.50 -21.87 -5.99
CA TRP A 307 2.80 -20.58 -6.63
C TRP A 307 3.34 -20.66 -8.07
N ARG A 308 3.88 -21.82 -8.48
CA ARG A 308 4.42 -22.04 -9.82
C ARG A 308 3.36 -22.04 -10.91
N LEU A 309 2.09 -22.24 -10.59
CA LEU A 309 0.98 -22.09 -11.53
C LEU A 309 0.70 -20.60 -11.80
N THR A 310 0.74 -19.78 -10.74
CA THR A 310 0.57 -18.33 -10.84
C THR A 310 1.76 -17.67 -11.54
N PHE A 311 2.98 -18.07 -11.20
CA PHE A 311 4.25 -17.58 -11.75
C PHE A 311 4.99 -18.70 -12.47
N TYR A 312 4.54 -19.01 -13.68
CA TYR A 312 5.09 -20.09 -14.50
C TYR A 312 6.59 -19.92 -14.74
N LYS A 313 7.36 -20.97 -14.45
CA LYS A 313 8.84 -20.98 -14.52
C LYS A 313 9.51 -19.86 -13.70
N GLY A 314 8.83 -19.33 -12.67
CA GLY A 314 9.35 -18.22 -11.86
C GLY A 314 9.47 -16.91 -12.62
N ARG A 315 8.72 -16.74 -13.73
CA ARG A 315 8.70 -15.48 -14.48
C ARG A 315 7.68 -14.50 -13.88
N PRO A 316 7.96 -13.18 -13.95
CA PRO A 316 6.99 -12.17 -13.57
C PRO A 316 5.77 -12.22 -14.51
N ARG A 317 4.62 -11.74 -14.02
CA ARG A 317 3.45 -11.51 -14.86
C ARG A 317 3.53 -10.08 -15.37
N ILE A 318 3.62 -9.94 -16.68
CA ILE A 318 3.89 -8.66 -17.35
C ILE A 318 2.56 -8.15 -17.91
N PHE A 319 2.25 -6.89 -17.65
CA PHE A 319 1.08 -6.23 -18.20
C PHE A 319 1.48 -4.94 -18.89
N GLU A 320 1.09 -4.80 -20.13
CA GLU A 320 1.34 -3.62 -20.96
C GLU A 320 0.03 -2.84 -21.11
N ARG A 321 0.13 -1.51 -21.22
CA ARG A 321 -1.05 -0.66 -21.36
C ARG A 321 -1.76 -0.98 -22.68
N ALA A 322 -3.05 -1.24 -22.61
CA ALA A 322 -3.85 -1.45 -23.81
C ALA A 322 -4.12 -0.10 -24.52
N PRO A 323 -4.49 -0.11 -25.81
CA PRO A 323 -4.90 1.11 -26.51
C PRO A 323 -6.18 1.75 -25.93
N SER A 324 -7.10 0.94 -25.40
CA SER A 324 -8.13 1.38 -24.46
C SER A 324 -7.54 1.38 -23.05
N VAL A 325 -7.97 2.26 -22.14
CA VAL A 325 -7.26 2.62 -20.89
C VAL A 325 -7.26 1.53 -19.80
N GLY A 326 -6.86 0.33 -20.15
CA GLY A 326 -6.66 -0.82 -19.27
C GLY A 326 -5.30 -1.46 -19.49
N TRP A 327 -5.15 -2.66 -18.94
CA TRP A 327 -3.91 -3.42 -18.95
C TRP A 327 -4.13 -4.78 -19.58
N THR A 328 -3.26 -5.16 -20.51
CA THR A 328 -3.30 -6.47 -21.17
C THR A 328 -2.14 -7.32 -20.69
N ARG A 329 -2.45 -8.55 -20.27
CA ARG A 329 -1.42 -9.51 -19.84
C ARG A 329 -0.65 -10.01 -21.06
N ARG A 330 0.67 -9.92 -21.01
CA ARG A 330 1.55 -10.56 -21.98
C ARG A 330 1.66 -12.06 -21.67
N SER A 331 1.53 -12.89 -22.72
CA SER A 331 1.57 -14.35 -22.64
C SER A 331 2.93 -14.93 -22.27
#